data_AF-A0A832U4E5-F1
#
_entry.id   AF-A0A832U4E5-F1
#
_cell.length_a   1.000
_cell.length_b   1.000
_cell.length_c   1.000
_cell.angle_alpha   90.00
_cell.angle_beta   90.00
_cell.angle_gamma   90.00
#
_symmetry.space_group_name_H-M   'P 1'
#
loop_
_entity.id
_entity.type
_entity.pdbx_description
1 polymer ?
#
loop_
_entity_poly.entity_id
_entity_poly.type
_entity_poly.pdbx_seq_one_letter_code
_entity_poly.pdbx_strand_id
1 'polypeptide(L)'
;MDFKIIDFKPFGTITEKEVLNEILHSTKIPVKNPFKDISKGYGSYAVGVIHPPDQFNLPDFMIQTWRHDKQSSFGEEDTIIVYLWLETPRGHAFVPVAVAGDNPNGQNIWRAIYAATPAGKNIQLLKKDQIQVRVHGNTLFAGWTEPIPLFPTKYILPPACILFEGYGDVRTSGYTVVHPSGFRNEMEENTFDAFVTFIHPTSKYSGPSTDGILVRDHISTNIPPGSNN
;
A
#
# COMPACT_ATOMS: atom_id res chain seq x y z
N MET A 1 8.44 8.22 -13.61
CA MET A 1 8.64 6.77 -13.38
C MET A 1 7.23 6.24 -13.24
N ASP A 2 6.74 5.53 -14.24
CA ASP A 2 5.32 5.61 -14.54
C ASP A 2 4.62 4.32 -14.19
N PHE A 3 3.65 4.43 -13.29
CA PHE A 3 2.59 3.45 -13.15
C PHE A 3 1.59 3.71 -14.27
N LYS A 4 1.17 2.68 -14.98
CA LYS A 4 0.17 2.81 -16.05
C LYS A 4 -1.08 2.02 -15.70
N ILE A 5 -2.22 2.69 -15.63
CA ILE A 5 -3.52 2.01 -15.59
C ILE A 5 -3.86 1.60 -17.02
N ILE A 6 -4.10 0.31 -17.26
CA ILE A 6 -4.36 -0.23 -18.61
C ILE A 6 -5.75 -0.82 -18.79
N ASP A 7 -6.43 -1.11 -17.70
CA ASP A 7 -7.80 -1.61 -17.68
C ASP A 7 -8.49 -1.02 -16.44
N PHE A 8 -9.65 -0.41 -16.63
CA PHE A 8 -10.43 0.19 -15.56
C PHE A 8 -11.86 -0.30 -15.67
N LYS A 9 -12.30 -1.03 -14.64
CA LYS A 9 -13.67 -1.49 -14.47
C LYS A 9 -14.39 -0.45 -13.59
N PRO A 10 -15.26 0.40 -14.18
CA PRO A 10 -15.90 1.49 -13.46
C PRO A 10 -16.89 0.97 -12.41
N PHE A 11 -17.27 1.88 -11.51
CA PHE A 11 -18.24 1.60 -10.45
C PHE A 11 -19.51 0.93 -10.99
N GLY A 12 -19.95 -0.14 -10.31
CA GLY A 12 -21.11 -0.93 -10.69
C GLY A 12 -20.84 -2.08 -11.67
N THR A 13 -19.61 -2.23 -12.18
CA THR A 13 -19.20 -3.40 -12.98
C THR A 13 -18.88 -4.61 -12.12
N ILE A 14 -18.41 -4.35 -10.89
CA ILE A 14 -18.18 -5.33 -9.83
C ILE A 14 -18.98 -4.85 -8.62
N THR A 15 -19.58 -5.76 -7.88
CA THR A 15 -20.37 -5.48 -6.68
C THR A 15 -19.57 -5.73 -5.41
N GLU A 16 -19.91 -4.99 -4.34
CA GLU A 16 -19.30 -5.16 -3.01
C GLU A 16 -19.32 -6.62 -2.54
N LYS A 17 -20.44 -7.31 -2.81
CA LYS A 17 -20.66 -8.70 -2.44
C LYS A 17 -19.75 -9.67 -3.21
N GLU A 18 -19.44 -9.39 -4.47
CA GLU A 18 -18.54 -10.23 -5.26
C GLU A 18 -17.12 -10.19 -4.70
N VAL A 19 -16.60 -8.98 -4.43
CA VAL A 19 -15.27 -8.81 -3.80
C VAL A 19 -15.21 -9.51 -2.45
N LEU A 20 -16.19 -9.28 -1.59
CA LEU A 20 -16.23 -9.91 -0.27
C LEU A 20 -16.34 -11.44 -0.36
N ASN A 21 -17.17 -11.96 -1.27
CA ASN A 21 -17.32 -13.40 -1.45
C ASN A 21 -16.02 -14.05 -1.94
N GLU A 22 -15.27 -13.44 -2.86
CA GLU A 22 -13.99 -13.99 -3.28
C GLU A 22 -13.01 -14.07 -2.10
N ILE A 23 -12.92 -13.02 -1.28
CA ILE A 23 -12.06 -13.01 -0.09
C ILE A 23 -12.46 -14.13 0.87
N LEU A 24 -13.75 -14.25 1.22
CA LEU A 24 -14.25 -15.22 2.20
C LEU A 24 -14.05 -16.69 1.77
N HIS A 25 -14.10 -16.98 0.48
CA HIS A 25 -13.94 -18.33 -0.06
C HIS A 25 -12.54 -18.60 -0.62
N SER A 26 -11.63 -17.63 -0.50
CA SER A 26 -10.27 -17.76 -1.02
C SER A 26 -9.45 -18.81 -0.25
N THR A 27 -8.51 -19.41 -0.98
CA THR A 27 -7.51 -20.31 -0.42
C THR A 27 -6.13 -19.87 -0.84
N LYS A 28 -5.15 -20.07 0.05
CA LYS A 28 -3.76 -19.68 -0.22
C LYS A 28 -3.20 -20.34 -1.47
N ILE A 29 -2.75 -19.52 -2.42
CA ILE A 29 -2.06 -19.98 -3.63
C ILE A 29 -0.55 -20.06 -3.32
N PRO A 30 0.07 -21.25 -3.41
CA PRO A 30 1.49 -21.40 -3.13
C PRO A 30 2.34 -20.74 -4.23
N VAL A 31 3.30 -19.91 -3.82
CA VAL A 31 4.25 -19.24 -4.72
C VAL A 31 5.64 -19.76 -4.42
N LYS A 32 6.32 -20.33 -5.43
CA LYS A 32 7.70 -20.81 -5.29
C LYS A 32 8.69 -19.72 -5.69
N ASN A 33 8.37 -18.97 -6.73
CA ASN A 33 9.21 -17.89 -7.25
C ASN A 33 8.37 -16.62 -7.47
N PRO A 34 8.49 -15.59 -6.59
CA PRO A 34 7.72 -14.35 -6.71
C PRO A 34 8.04 -13.53 -7.97
N PHE A 35 9.13 -13.86 -8.69
CA PHE A 35 9.51 -13.21 -9.95
C PHE A 35 8.91 -13.86 -11.20
N LYS A 36 8.24 -15.02 -11.05
CA LYS A 36 7.75 -15.82 -12.19
C LYS A 36 6.34 -16.36 -11.99
N ASP A 37 5.96 -16.64 -10.76
CA ASP A 37 4.65 -17.19 -10.44
C ASP A 37 3.64 -16.05 -10.19
N ILE A 38 2.39 -16.28 -10.59
CA ILE A 38 1.27 -15.41 -10.22
C ILE A 38 1.02 -15.54 -8.71
N SER A 39 0.83 -14.41 -8.03
CA SER A 39 0.49 -14.38 -6.60
C SER A 39 -0.78 -13.59 -6.34
N LYS A 40 -1.53 -13.96 -5.30
CA LYS A 40 -2.71 -13.22 -4.85
C LYS A 40 -2.52 -12.62 -3.46
N GLY A 41 -2.95 -11.38 -3.31
CA GLY A 41 -3.06 -10.66 -2.04
C GLY A 41 -4.52 -10.42 -1.69
N TYR A 42 -4.84 -10.57 -0.42
CA TYR A 42 -6.15 -10.28 0.15
C TYR A 42 -5.96 -9.44 1.41
N GLY A 43 -6.85 -8.48 1.66
CA GLY A 43 -6.87 -7.75 2.93
C GLY A 43 -7.44 -6.35 2.79
N SER A 44 -6.85 -5.41 3.52
CA SER A 44 -7.24 -4.01 3.52
C SER A 44 -6.02 -3.11 3.38
N TYR A 45 -6.20 -1.92 2.84
CA TYR A 45 -5.16 -0.90 2.89
C TYR A 45 -5.74 0.49 2.90
N ALA A 46 -4.90 1.47 3.19
CA ALA A 46 -5.24 2.87 3.06
C ALA A 46 -4.08 3.63 2.44
N VAL A 47 -4.41 4.74 1.78
CA VAL A 47 -3.44 5.67 1.18
C VAL A 47 -3.77 7.06 1.70
N GLY A 48 -2.75 7.80 2.10
CA GLY A 48 -2.89 9.19 2.55
C GLY A 48 -1.76 10.07 2.05
N VAL A 49 -2.07 11.28 1.59
CA VAL A 49 -1.09 12.34 1.39
C VAL A 49 -0.94 13.13 2.69
N ILE A 50 0.31 13.29 3.14
CA ILE A 50 0.65 14.00 4.37
C ILE A 50 1.44 15.24 4.02
N HIS A 51 0.99 16.37 4.55
CA HIS A 51 1.64 17.67 4.47
C HIS A 51 2.25 18.00 5.84
N PRO A 52 3.45 17.45 6.16
CA PRO A 52 4.01 17.57 7.49
C PRO A 52 4.40 19.04 7.78
N PRO A 53 4.28 19.51 9.03
CA PRO A 53 4.81 20.81 9.42
C PRO A 53 6.33 20.90 9.19
N ASP A 54 6.84 22.07 8.78
CA ASP A 54 8.26 22.29 8.42
C ASP A 54 9.27 21.74 9.45
N GLN A 55 8.93 21.79 10.73
CA GLN A 55 9.77 21.29 11.84
C GLN A 55 10.09 19.78 11.76
N PHE A 56 9.38 19.00 10.94
CA PHE A 56 9.63 17.57 10.73
C PHE A 56 10.77 17.32 9.77
N ASN A 57 11.20 18.33 9.00
CA ASN A 57 12.19 18.18 7.94
C ASN A 57 11.85 17.01 6.99
N LEU A 58 10.57 16.86 6.67
CA LEU A 58 10.06 15.91 5.69
C LEU A 58 9.35 16.71 4.59
N PRO A 59 9.55 16.36 3.30
CA PRO A 59 8.72 16.91 2.25
C PRO A 59 7.31 16.29 2.32
N ASP A 60 6.39 16.82 1.52
CA ASP A 60 5.13 16.14 1.25
C ASP A 60 5.38 14.69 0.83
N PHE A 61 4.64 13.79 1.46
CA PHE A 61 4.79 12.36 1.23
C PHE A 61 3.42 11.70 1.17
N MET A 62 3.35 10.64 0.38
CA MET A 62 2.21 9.73 0.38
C MET A 62 2.62 8.48 1.14
N ILE A 63 1.73 7.99 2.00
CA ILE A 63 1.93 6.77 2.77
C ILE A 63 0.82 5.80 2.44
N GLN A 64 1.19 4.54 2.21
CA GLN A 64 0.27 3.45 2.00
C GLN A 64 0.47 2.42 3.09
N THR A 65 -0.60 2.04 3.78
CA THR A 65 -0.59 1.13 4.92
C THR A 65 -1.40 -0.10 4.57
N TRP A 66 -0.77 -1.27 4.55
CA TRP A 66 -1.35 -2.53 4.16
C TRP A 66 -1.53 -3.46 5.35
N ARG A 67 -2.66 -4.15 5.36
CA ARG A 67 -2.95 -5.31 6.20
C ARG A 67 -3.30 -6.48 5.29
N HIS A 68 -2.40 -7.43 5.13
CA HIS A 68 -2.65 -8.65 4.37
C HIS A 68 -3.23 -9.75 5.25
N ASP A 69 -4.21 -10.46 4.71
CA ASP A 69 -4.85 -11.59 5.35
C ASP A 69 -4.05 -12.88 5.19
N LYS A 70 -4.27 -13.82 6.11
CA LYS A 70 -3.63 -15.15 6.15
C LYS A 70 -3.75 -15.96 4.86
N GLN A 71 -4.82 -15.76 4.08
CA GLN A 71 -5.07 -16.42 2.80
C GLN A 71 -4.21 -15.88 1.65
N SER A 72 -3.53 -14.74 1.82
CA SER A 72 -2.61 -14.21 0.82
C SER A 72 -1.48 -15.20 0.52
N SER A 73 -0.97 -15.19 -0.72
CA SER A 73 0.09 -16.11 -1.17
C SER A 73 1.32 -16.12 -0.25
N PHE A 74 1.69 -14.98 0.31
CA PHE A 74 2.83 -14.84 1.23
C PHE A 74 2.44 -14.90 2.72
N GLY A 75 1.14 -15.07 3.01
CA GLY A 75 0.59 -15.05 4.37
C GLY A 75 0.27 -13.65 4.88
N GLU A 76 -0.05 -13.58 6.16
CA GLU A 76 -0.37 -12.36 6.88
C GLU A 76 0.84 -11.41 6.93
N GLU A 77 0.61 -10.11 6.72
CA GLU A 77 1.65 -9.08 6.73
C GLU A 77 1.06 -7.71 7.06
N ASP A 78 1.72 -6.98 7.96
CA ASP A 78 1.52 -5.55 8.19
C ASP A 78 2.65 -4.79 7.48
N THR A 79 2.32 -3.89 6.55
CA THR A 79 3.32 -3.18 5.73
C THR A 79 2.99 -1.70 5.58
N ILE A 80 4.03 -0.87 5.57
CA ILE A 80 3.98 0.54 5.20
C ILE A 80 4.86 0.75 3.97
N ILE A 81 4.34 1.49 3.00
CA ILE A 81 5.06 1.93 1.82
C ILE A 81 5.05 3.45 1.81
N VAL A 82 6.22 4.05 1.75
CA VAL A 82 6.38 5.51 1.77
C VAL A 82 6.78 5.99 0.39
N TYR A 83 6.14 7.05 -0.07
CA TYR A 83 6.38 7.69 -1.34
C TYR A 83 6.73 9.15 -1.11
N LEU A 84 7.78 9.66 -1.77
CA LEU A 84 8.13 11.08 -1.72
C LEU A 84 7.66 11.79 -2.99
N TRP A 85 7.22 13.03 -2.84
CA TRP A 85 7.00 13.93 -3.97
C TRP A 85 8.35 14.35 -4.57
N LEU A 86 8.75 13.73 -5.68
CA LEU A 86 10.06 13.92 -6.30
C LEU A 86 9.91 14.33 -7.77
N GLU A 87 10.84 15.15 -8.24
CA GLU A 87 10.99 15.46 -9.66
C GLU A 87 11.44 14.20 -10.43
N THR A 88 10.77 13.93 -11.55
CA THR A 88 11.08 12.84 -12.47
C THR A 88 11.27 13.40 -13.89
N PRO A 89 11.81 12.62 -14.86
CA PRO A 89 11.93 13.09 -16.25
C PRO A 89 10.63 13.52 -16.94
N ARG A 90 9.47 13.27 -16.32
CA ARG A 90 8.13 13.63 -16.82
C ARG A 90 7.39 14.62 -15.90
N GLY A 91 8.11 15.26 -14.98
CA GLY A 91 7.56 16.13 -13.94
C GLY A 91 7.50 15.45 -12.57
N HIS A 92 6.90 16.14 -11.59
CA HIS A 92 6.80 15.62 -10.23
C HIS A 92 5.81 14.47 -10.10
N ALA A 93 6.15 13.48 -9.27
CA ALA A 93 5.28 12.37 -8.92
C ALA A 93 5.62 11.83 -7.52
N PHE A 94 4.66 11.14 -6.90
CA PHE A 94 4.92 10.32 -5.73
C PHE A 94 5.69 9.05 -6.12
N VAL A 95 6.97 9.01 -5.79
CA VAL A 95 7.86 7.88 -6.10
C VAL A 95 8.03 7.03 -4.85
N PRO A 96 7.85 5.70 -4.90
CA PRO A 96 8.06 4.83 -3.74
C PRO A 96 9.53 4.82 -3.33
N VAL A 97 9.80 5.12 -2.07
CA VAL A 97 11.15 5.30 -1.53
C VAL A 97 11.52 4.32 -0.43
N ALA A 98 10.53 3.69 0.22
CA ALA A 98 10.75 2.75 1.30
C ALA A 98 9.57 1.78 1.41
N VAL A 99 9.87 0.55 1.81
CA VAL A 99 8.88 -0.44 2.28
C VAL A 99 9.34 -0.92 3.64
N ALA A 100 8.45 -0.94 4.63
CA ALA A 100 8.71 -1.52 5.95
C ALA A 100 7.57 -2.48 6.30
N GLY A 101 7.88 -3.74 6.56
CA GLY A 101 6.86 -4.75 6.86
C GLY A 101 7.37 -5.85 7.78
N ASP A 102 6.46 -6.65 8.33
CA ASP A 102 6.78 -7.66 9.37
C ASP A 102 6.90 -9.10 8.84
N ASN A 103 6.58 -9.35 7.56
CA ASN A 103 6.58 -10.69 6.99
C ASN A 103 7.81 -10.94 6.10
N PRO A 104 8.76 -11.81 6.50
CA PRO A 104 9.95 -12.10 5.70
C PRO A 104 9.62 -12.74 4.33
N ASN A 105 8.49 -13.43 4.20
CA ASN A 105 8.08 -14.04 2.92
C ASN A 105 7.56 -12.99 1.92
N GLY A 106 6.96 -11.88 2.40
CA GLY A 106 6.45 -10.79 1.58
C GLY A 106 7.56 -9.88 1.02
N GLN A 107 8.71 -9.81 1.68
CA GLN A 107 9.82 -8.93 1.29
C GLN A 107 10.29 -9.14 -0.16
N ASN A 108 10.29 -10.38 -0.65
CA ASN A 108 10.75 -10.69 -2.00
C ASN A 108 9.78 -10.21 -3.08
N ILE A 109 8.46 -10.25 -2.83
CA ILE A 109 7.50 -9.72 -3.80
C ILE A 109 7.58 -8.20 -3.85
N TRP A 110 7.72 -7.52 -2.71
CA TRP A 110 7.94 -6.07 -2.69
C TRP A 110 9.21 -5.66 -3.44
N ARG A 111 10.29 -6.45 -3.29
CA ARG A 111 11.53 -6.23 -4.05
C ARG A 111 11.34 -6.40 -5.55
N ALA A 112 10.54 -7.39 -5.96
CA ALA A 112 10.25 -7.63 -7.37
C ALA A 112 9.40 -6.49 -7.97
N ILE A 113 8.30 -6.13 -7.30
CA ILE A 113 7.38 -5.08 -7.73
C ILE A 113 8.11 -3.73 -7.84
N TYR A 114 8.94 -3.39 -6.86
CA TYR A 114 9.63 -2.09 -6.80
C TYR A 114 11.09 -2.13 -7.29
N ALA A 115 11.51 -3.18 -8.00
CA ALA A 115 12.90 -3.34 -8.45
C ALA A 115 13.47 -2.14 -9.23
N ALA A 116 12.60 -1.44 -9.96
CA ALA A 116 12.94 -0.28 -10.76
C ALA A 116 12.79 1.06 -10.02
N THR A 117 12.52 1.06 -8.72
CA THR A 117 12.31 2.27 -7.90
C THR A 117 13.32 2.34 -6.73
N PRO A 118 13.47 3.49 -6.06
CA PRO A 118 14.31 3.58 -4.86
C PRO A 118 13.88 2.60 -3.75
N ALA A 119 12.57 2.36 -3.58
CA ALA A 119 12.05 1.42 -2.59
C ALA A 119 12.54 -0.02 -2.80
N GLY A 120 12.80 -0.48 -4.02
CA GLY A 120 13.34 -1.83 -4.27
C GLY A 120 14.69 -2.09 -3.62
N LYS A 121 15.44 -1.02 -3.28
CA LYS A 121 16.72 -1.08 -2.56
C LYS A 121 16.59 -0.75 -1.07
N ASN A 122 15.40 -0.37 -0.61
CA ASN A 122 15.12 0.10 0.74
C ASN A 122 13.87 -0.58 1.29
N ILE A 123 14.00 -1.89 1.52
CA ILE A 123 12.95 -2.72 2.10
C ILE A 123 13.46 -3.19 3.46
N GLN A 124 12.70 -2.87 4.50
CA GLN A 124 13.03 -3.12 5.89
C GLN A 124 12.11 -4.18 6.45
N LEU A 125 12.72 -5.20 7.08
CA LEU A 125 11.99 -6.19 7.85
C LEU A 125 11.95 -5.74 9.30
N LEU A 126 10.76 -5.40 9.78
CA LEU A 126 10.48 -5.05 11.16
C LEU A 126 9.98 -6.28 11.93
N LYS A 127 10.03 -6.22 13.25
CA LYS A 127 9.39 -7.21 14.11
C LYS A 127 7.88 -6.92 14.21
N LYS A 128 7.09 -7.94 14.55
CA LYS A 128 5.63 -7.83 14.72
C LYS A 128 5.17 -6.81 15.77
N ASP A 129 6.02 -6.49 16.75
CA ASP A 129 5.75 -5.48 17.76
C ASP A 129 6.21 -4.07 17.35
N GLN A 130 7.00 -3.96 16.28
CA GLN A 130 7.55 -2.69 15.77
C GLN A 130 6.68 -2.04 14.69
N ILE A 131 5.74 -2.79 14.10
CA ILE A 131 4.73 -2.31 13.16
C ILE A 131 3.42 -3.03 13.43
N GLN A 132 2.32 -2.29 13.42
CA GLN A 132 0.99 -2.86 13.54
C GLN A 132 0.03 -2.11 12.63
N VAL A 133 -0.73 -2.88 11.85
CA VAL A 133 -1.88 -2.38 11.11
C VAL A 133 -3.14 -3.08 11.65
N ARG A 134 -4.16 -2.30 11.98
CA ARG A 134 -5.40 -2.75 12.59
C ARG A 134 -6.57 -2.16 11.82
N VAL A 135 -7.52 -3.02 11.49
CA VAL A 135 -8.75 -2.64 10.80
C VAL A 135 -9.91 -2.90 11.74
N HIS A 136 -10.77 -1.90 11.94
CA HIS A 136 -11.99 -2.03 12.73
C HIS A 136 -13.12 -1.24 12.07
N GLY A 137 -14.10 -1.96 11.51
CA GLY A 137 -15.16 -1.34 10.72
C GLY A 137 -14.58 -0.58 9.52
N ASN A 138 -14.89 0.71 9.42
CA ASN A 138 -14.39 1.62 8.38
C ASN A 138 -13.19 2.44 8.87
N THR A 139 -12.40 1.89 9.80
CA THR A 139 -11.21 2.56 10.33
C THR A 139 -9.99 1.66 10.13
N LEU A 140 -8.90 2.24 9.63
CA LEU A 140 -7.59 1.60 9.58
C LEU A 140 -6.61 2.44 10.40
N PHE A 141 -5.99 1.80 11.38
CA PHE A 141 -4.90 2.37 12.17
C PHE A 141 -3.59 1.66 11.80
N ALA A 142 -2.54 2.43 11.57
CA ALA A 142 -1.19 1.90 11.43
C ALA A 142 -0.24 2.63 12.39
N GLY A 143 0.61 1.89 13.08
CA GLY A 143 1.63 2.44 13.95
C GLY A 143 2.96 1.73 13.76
N TRP A 144 4.05 2.47 13.87
CA TRP A 144 5.40 1.92 13.83
C TRP A 144 6.29 2.60 14.86
N THR A 145 7.22 1.82 15.42
CA THR A 145 8.09 2.28 16.52
C THR A 145 9.53 2.53 16.09
N GLU A 146 9.92 2.05 14.90
CA GLU A 146 11.28 2.20 14.37
C GLU A 146 11.33 3.30 13.32
N PRO A 147 12.39 4.12 13.28
CA PRO A 147 12.57 5.09 12.20
C PRO A 147 12.73 4.37 10.86
N ILE A 148 12.11 4.90 9.81
CA ILE A 148 12.19 4.35 8.44
C ILE A 148 13.03 5.31 7.59
N PRO A 149 14.30 4.98 7.28
CA PRO A 149 15.09 5.71 6.30
C PRO A 149 14.36 5.80 4.95
N LEU A 150 14.34 6.98 4.35
CA LEU A 150 13.73 7.22 3.04
C LEU A 150 14.83 7.45 2.00
N PHE A 151 14.66 6.93 0.77
CA PHE A 151 15.65 7.06 -0.29
C PHE A 151 15.21 8.09 -1.34
N PRO A 152 16.03 9.10 -1.69
CA PRO A 152 17.43 9.32 -1.29
C PRO A 152 17.58 9.63 0.21
N THR A 153 18.67 9.15 0.83
CA THR A 153 18.93 9.04 2.30
C THR A 153 19.03 10.37 3.06
N LYS A 154 18.38 11.43 2.57
CA LYS A 154 18.26 12.73 3.20
C LYS A 154 17.22 12.73 4.34
N TYR A 155 16.19 11.89 4.23
CA TYR A 155 15.02 11.94 5.10
C TYR A 155 14.85 10.64 5.88
N ILE A 156 14.29 10.75 7.08
CA ILE A 156 13.93 9.63 7.95
C ILE A 156 12.50 9.88 8.40
N LEU A 157 11.59 8.95 8.10
CA LEU A 157 10.25 8.98 8.67
C LEU A 157 10.35 8.53 10.14
N PRO A 158 10.05 9.40 11.11
CA PRO A 158 10.17 9.05 12.52
C PRO A 158 9.08 8.06 12.94
N PRO A 159 9.23 7.39 14.10
CA PRO A 159 8.14 6.63 14.72
C PRO A 159 6.87 7.47 14.87
N ALA A 160 5.76 6.95 14.38
CA ALA A 160 4.47 7.63 14.40
C ALA A 160 3.33 6.63 14.29
N CYS A 161 2.11 7.14 14.34
CA CYS A 161 0.95 6.40 13.88
C CYS A 161 0.08 7.25 12.96
N ILE A 162 -0.77 6.58 12.21
CA ILE A 162 -1.70 7.17 11.27
C ILE A 162 -3.05 6.47 11.40
N LEU A 163 -4.11 7.27 11.32
CA LEU A 163 -5.49 6.83 11.39
C LEU A 163 -6.20 7.27 10.11
N PHE A 164 -6.87 6.31 9.48
CA PHE A 164 -7.76 6.52 8.35
C PHE A 164 -9.18 6.22 8.76
N GLU A 165 -10.07 7.19 8.61
CA GLU A 165 -11.48 7.08 8.95
C GLU A 165 -12.31 7.20 7.67
N GLY A 166 -12.77 6.07 7.16
CA GLY A 166 -13.60 5.98 5.96
C GLY A 166 -14.98 6.60 6.18
N TYR A 167 -15.43 7.39 5.20
CA TYR A 167 -16.74 8.05 5.22
C TYR A 167 -17.45 7.93 3.88
N GLY A 168 -18.76 8.21 3.89
CA GLY A 168 -19.60 8.11 2.71
C GLY A 168 -19.95 6.66 2.34
N ASP A 169 -20.42 6.49 1.11
CA ASP A 169 -20.83 5.20 0.58
C ASP A 169 -19.63 4.39 0.05
N VAL A 170 -19.70 3.07 0.16
CA VAL A 170 -18.73 2.16 -0.46
C VAL A 170 -18.78 2.35 -1.98
N ARG A 171 -17.61 2.50 -2.59
CA ARG A 171 -17.42 2.47 -4.04
C ARG A 171 -16.64 1.22 -4.41
N THR A 172 -17.23 0.38 -5.26
CA THR A 172 -16.59 -0.86 -5.72
C THR A 172 -16.05 -0.70 -7.13
N SER A 173 -14.75 -0.95 -7.33
CA SER A 173 -14.09 -0.84 -8.63
C SER A 173 -13.05 -1.93 -8.81
N GLY A 174 -12.63 -2.14 -10.06
CA GLY A 174 -11.43 -2.90 -10.35
C GLY A 174 -10.56 -2.21 -11.40
N TYR A 175 -9.26 -2.44 -11.36
CA TYR A 175 -8.33 -1.84 -12.32
C TYR A 175 -7.02 -2.63 -12.40
N THR A 176 -6.28 -2.45 -13.49
CA THR A 176 -4.96 -3.03 -13.68
C THR A 176 -3.90 -1.96 -13.74
N VAL A 177 -2.94 -2.02 -12.82
CA VAL A 177 -1.73 -1.18 -12.80
C VAL A 177 -0.54 -1.94 -13.38
N VAL A 178 0.23 -1.31 -14.26
CA VAL A 178 1.55 -1.79 -14.68
C VAL A 178 2.61 -1.01 -13.91
N HIS A 179 3.42 -1.72 -13.13
CA HIS A 179 4.54 -1.15 -12.37
C HIS A 179 5.74 -0.89 -13.28
N PRO A 180 6.67 0.02 -12.89
CA PRO A 180 7.92 0.24 -13.61
C PRO A 180 8.79 -1.02 -13.79
N SER A 181 8.61 -2.03 -12.94
CA SER A 181 9.26 -3.36 -13.06
C SER A 181 8.65 -4.24 -14.16
N GLY A 182 7.54 -3.84 -14.77
CA GLY A 182 6.77 -4.62 -15.74
C GLY A 182 5.74 -5.56 -15.10
N PHE A 183 5.67 -5.64 -13.77
CA PHE A 183 4.59 -6.35 -13.09
C PHE A 183 3.24 -5.72 -13.42
N ARG A 184 2.26 -6.58 -13.72
CA ARG A 184 0.84 -6.20 -13.78
C ARG A 184 0.19 -6.54 -12.45
N ASN A 185 -0.53 -5.60 -11.88
CA ASN A 185 -1.32 -5.81 -10.69
C ASN A 185 -2.78 -5.51 -10.99
N GLU A 186 -3.59 -6.57 -11.04
CA GLU A 186 -5.04 -6.49 -11.17
C GLU A 186 -5.63 -6.36 -9.78
N MET A 187 -6.42 -5.32 -9.54
CA MET A 187 -6.99 -4.99 -8.25
C MET A 187 -8.51 -4.95 -8.33
N GLU A 188 -9.19 -5.44 -7.31
CA GLU A 188 -10.64 -5.32 -7.11
C GLU A 188 -10.91 -4.92 -5.66
N GLU A 189 -11.70 -3.86 -5.46
CA GLU A 189 -11.64 -3.08 -4.23
C GLU A 189 -13.01 -2.52 -3.82
N ASN A 190 -13.30 -2.58 -2.51
CA ASN A 190 -14.37 -1.83 -1.85
C ASN A 190 -13.78 -0.66 -1.07
N THR A 191 -14.09 0.56 -1.50
CA THR A 191 -13.32 1.74 -1.15
C THR A 191 -14.18 2.87 -0.60
N PHE A 192 -13.69 3.54 0.43
CA PHE A 192 -14.21 4.79 0.98
C PHE A 192 -13.23 5.94 0.71
N ASP A 193 -13.75 7.16 0.60
CA ASP A 193 -12.94 8.34 0.90
C ASP A 193 -12.63 8.34 2.40
N ALA A 194 -11.49 8.90 2.83
CA ALA A 194 -11.07 8.82 4.23
C ALA A 194 -10.48 10.12 4.77
N PHE A 195 -10.84 10.45 6.01
CA PHE A 195 -10.07 11.43 6.79
C PHE A 195 -8.75 10.81 7.21
N VAL A 196 -7.67 11.60 7.14
CA VAL A 196 -6.32 11.16 7.47
C VAL A 196 -5.78 11.95 8.67
N THR A 197 -5.50 11.24 9.76
CA THR A 197 -4.84 11.83 10.94
C THR A 197 -3.47 11.19 11.12
N PHE A 198 -2.41 11.98 11.01
CA PHE A 198 -1.03 11.56 11.27
C PHE A 198 -0.58 12.07 12.64
N ILE A 199 -0.20 11.15 13.51
CA ILE A 199 0.06 11.40 14.93
C ILE A 199 1.53 11.10 15.21
N HIS A 200 2.27 12.12 15.62
CA HIS A 200 3.65 12.01 16.05
C HIS A 200 3.80 12.43 17.51
N PRO A 201 4.77 11.90 18.29
CA PRO A 201 4.94 12.28 19.69
C PRO A 201 5.11 13.79 19.94
N THR A 202 5.67 14.52 18.99
CA THR A 202 5.93 15.97 19.11
C THR A 202 4.97 16.85 18.29
N SER A 203 4.07 16.28 17.48
CA SER A 203 3.07 17.05 16.73
C SER A 203 1.90 16.19 16.26
N LYS A 204 0.77 16.81 15.94
CA LYS A 204 -0.36 16.14 15.30
C LYS A 204 -0.68 16.85 14.00
N TYR A 205 -0.78 16.10 12.91
CA TYR A 205 -1.32 16.55 11.64
C TYR A 205 -2.70 15.91 11.44
N SER A 206 -3.68 16.73 11.09
CA SER A 206 -5.02 16.29 10.67
C SER A 206 -5.27 16.89 9.30
N GLY A 207 -5.24 16.07 8.26
CA GLY A 207 -5.46 16.49 6.88
C GLY A 207 -6.94 16.55 6.51
N PRO A 208 -7.29 17.25 5.42
CA PRO A 208 -8.64 17.19 4.85
C PRO A 208 -8.98 15.79 4.34
N SER A 209 -10.29 15.49 4.23
CA SER A 209 -10.80 14.18 3.80
C SER A 209 -10.51 13.82 2.35
N THR A 210 -10.06 14.78 1.55
CA THR A 210 -9.67 14.60 0.14
C THR A 210 -8.31 13.93 -0.02
N ASP A 211 -7.53 13.86 1.07
CA ASP A 211 -6.16 13.38 1.00
C ASP A 211 -6.04 11.88 1.27
N GLY A 212 -7.17 11.21 1.54
CA GLY A 212 -7.21 9.83 2.02
C GLY A 212 -8.18 8.93 1.26
N ILE A 213 -7.75 7.68 1.09
CA ILE A 213 -8.57 6.57 0.60
C ILE A 213 -8.41 5.40 1.57
N LEU A 214 -9.53 4.79 1.97
CA LEU A 214 -9.54 3.53 2.71
C LEU A 214 -10.15 2.44 1.84
N VAL A 215 -9.37 1.40 1.54
CA VAL A 215 -9.83 0.18 0.89
C VAL A 215 -10.07 -0.88 1.96
N ARG A 216 -11.35 -1.09 2.27
CA ARG A 216 -11.77 -2.04 3.32
C ARG A 216 -11.57 -3.48 2.88
N ASP A 217 -11.96 -3.79 1.64
CA ASP A 217 -11.83 -5.11 1.05
C ASP A 217 -11.00 -4.99 -0.23
N HIS A 218 -9.87 -5.67 -0.29
CA HIS A 218 -8.96 -5.63 -1.42
C HIS A 218 -8.59 -7.04 -1.88
N ILE A 219 -8.60 -7.23 -3.19
CA ILE A 219 -8.03 -8.37 -3.89
C ILE A 219 -6.98 -7.82 -4.84
N SER A 220 -5.78 -8.38 -4.79
CA SER A 220 -4.74 -8.15 -5.79
C SER A 220 -4.32 -9.46 -6.44
N THR A 221 -4.19 -9.46 -7.76
CA THR A 221 -3.48 -10.47 -8.52
C THR A 221 -2.22 -9.86 -9.11
N ASN A 222 -1.05 -10.33 -8.67
CA ASN A 222 0.24 -9.88 -9.16
C ASN A 222 0.74 -10.85 -10.24
N ILE A 223 0.91 -10.33 -11.45
CA ILE A 223 1.31 -11.06 -12.64
C ILE A 223 2.72 -10.58 -13.05
N PRO A 224 3.74 -11.44 -13.00
CA PRO A 224 5.10 -11.09 -13.40
C PRO A 224 5.23 -10.73 -14.89
N PRO A 225 6.27 -9.96 -15.27
CA PRO A 225 6.52 -9.64 -16.68
C PRO A 225 6.81 -10.92 -17.48
N GLY A 226 6.19 -11.03 -18.66
CA GLY A 226 6.38 -12.18 -19.56
C GLY A 226 5.49 -13.40 -19.25
N SER A 227 4.65 -13.33 -18.23
CA SER A 227 3.56 -14.30 -18.05
C SER A 227 2.50 -14.07 -19.14
N ASN A 228 2.36 -15.03 -20.06
CA ASN A 228 1.25 -15.05 -21.00
C ASN A 228 0.01 -15.57 -20.26
N ASN A 229 -0.93 -14.68 -19.95
CA ASN A 229 -2.32 -15.06 -19.74
C ASN A 229 -3.07 -14.84 -21.05
#